data_AF-A0A6F8PPU2-F1
#
_entry.id   AF-A0A6F8PPU2-F1
#
_cell.length_a   1.000
_cell.length_b   1.000
_cell.length_c   1.000
_cell.angle_alpha   90.00
_cell.angle_beta   90.00
_cell.angle_gamma   90.00
#
_symmetry.space_group_name_H-M   'P 1'
#
loop_
_entity.id
_entity.type
_entity.pdbx_description
1 polymer ?
#
loop_
_entity_poly.entity_id
_entity_poly.type
_entity_poly.pdbx_seq_one_letter_code
_entity_poly.pdbx_strand_id
1 'polypeptide(L)'
;MPLPSSSTQATLAQSPKALTQPAQSQPKIVEFVQKEVDMMPGQWQEAGNPTPYELRTTIATCKRFWHMNQQALKHPDCDQAVTRENIKRLECLYINLMDYLVE
;
A
#
# COMPACT_ATOMS: atom_id res chain seq x y z
N MET A 1 25.54 62.43 16.79
CA MET A 1 25.93 62.13 18.18
C MET A 1 25.50 60.70 18.50
N PRO A 2 26.44 59.79 18.78
CA PRO A 2 26.15 58.44 19.26
C PRO A 2 26.18 58.38 20.80
N LEU A 3 25.38 57.50 21.40
CA LEU A 3 25.53 57.06 22.79
C LEU A 3 25.26 55.55 22.86
N PRO A 4 26.20 54.74 23.41
CA PRO A 4 26.09 53.30 23.57
C PRO A 4 25.78 52.90 25.02
N SER A 5 25.20 51.72 25.22
CA SER A 5 25.12 50.93 26.47
C SER A 5 24.49 49.58 26.04
N SER A 6 24.97 48.38 26.37
CA SER A 6 25.64 47.87 27.58
C SER A 6 26.46 46.63 27.20
N SER A 7 27.71 46.53 27.68
CA SER A 7 28.14 45.67 28.79
C SER A 7 28.46 44.21 28.43
N THR A 8 29.74 44.01 28.09
CA THR A 8 30.73 43.08 28.68
C THR A 8 30.26 41.83 29.43
N GLN A 9 30.74 40.67 28.97
CA GLN A 9 31.48 39.60 29.69
C GLN A 9 31.47 38.34 28.79
N ALA A 10 32.39 37.38 28.82
CA ALA A 10 33.76 37.23 29.30
C ALA A 10 34.27 35.95 28.59
N THR A 11 35.54 35.95 28.23
CA THR A 11 36.39 34.87 27.71
C THR A 11 36.10 33.48 28.29
N LEU A 12 36.21 32.42 27.46
CA LEU A 12 37.02 31.23 27.73
C LEU A 12 37.04 30.28 26.51
N ALA A 13 38.26 29.95 26.08
CA ALA A 13 38.58 29.02 25.02
C ALA A 13 38.12 27.60 25.37
N GLN A 14 37.67 26.86 24.35
CA GLN A 14 37.78 25.39 24.28
C GLN A 14 37.41 24.92 22.86
N SER A 15 38.40 24.38 22.16
CA SER A 15 38.15 23.41 21.08
C SER A 15 37.58 22.13 21.69
N PRO A 16 36.58 21.51 21.03
CA PRO A 16 36.49 20.06 21.13
C PRO A 16 36.24 19.38 19.78
N LYS A 17 37.13 18.42 19.53
CA LYS A 17 36.83 17.04 19.12
C LYS A 17 36.25 16.81 17.72
N ALA A 18 37.15 16.27 16.91
CA ALA A 18 36.95 15.33 15.81
C ALA A 18 35.52 14.72 15.72
N LEU A 19 34.92 14.92 14.55
CA LEU A 19 33.79 14.17 14.04
C LEU A 19 34.13 12.67 14.09
N THR A 20 33.60 11.99 15.11
CA THR A 20 33.60 10.53 15.15
C THR A 20 32.55 10.10 14.14
N GLN A 21 33.00 9.70 12.95
CA GLN A 21 32.13 9.03 11.98
C GLN A 21 31.52 7.80 12.66
N PRO A 22 30.19 7.58 12.60
CA PRO A 22 29.65 6.29 13.00
C PRO A 22 30.27 5.25 12.06
N ALA A 23 30.94 4.27 12.65
CA ALA A 23 31.51 3.14 11.94
C ALA A 23 30.46 2.59 10.97
N GLN A 24 30.80 2.61 9.68
CA GLN A 24 29.97 2.03 8.63
C GLN A 24 29.81 0.54 8.93
N SER A 25 28.71 0.17 9.58
CA SER A 25 28.27 -1.21 9.66
C SER A 25 28.03 -1.67 8.23
N GLN A 26 28.89 -2.57 7.74
CA GLN A 26 28.72 -3.15 6.42
C GLN A 26 27.29 -3.71 6.28
N PRO A 27 26.66 -3.57 5.11
CA PRO A 27 25.33 -4.11 4.88
C PRO A 27 25.37 -5.62 5.09
N LYS A 28 24.70 -6.09 6.16
CA LYS A 28 24.58 -7.51 6.46
C LYS A 28 23.71 -8.13 5.37
N ILE A 29 24.34 -8.93 4.50
CA ILE A 29 23.61 -9.76 3.55
C ILE A 29 22.86 -10.80 4.38
N VAL A 30 21.54 -10.71 4.37
CA VAL A 30 20.64 -11.69 5.01
C VAL A 30 20.17 -12.63 3.93
N GLU A 31 20.21 -13.93 4.21
CA GLU A 31 19.72 -14.95 3.29
C GLU A 31 18.20 -14.82 3.13
N PHE A 32 17.72 -14.87 1.88
CA PHE A 32 16.29 -14.80 1.61
C PHE A 32 15.65 -16.12 2.05
N VAL A 33 14.90 -16.07 3.15
CA VAL A 33 14.05 -17.19 3.58
C VAL A 33 12.69 -17.00 2.92
N GLN A 34 12.36 -17.86 1.95
CA GLN A 34 11.02 -17.90 1.38
C GLN A 34 10.06 -18.28 2.50
N LYS A 35 9.27 -17.29 2.96
CA LYS A 35 8.23 -17.50 3.95
C LYS A 35 6.92 -17.63 3.20
N GLU A 36 6.26 -18.77 3.32
CA GLU A 36 4.90 -18.92 2.87
C GLU A 36 4.03 -18.05 3.78
N VAL A 37 3.55 -16.94 3.23
CA VAL A 37 2.74 -15.97 3.96
C VAL A 37 1.30 -16.42 3.88
N ASP A 38 0.90 -17.30 4.78
CA ASP A 38 -0.50 -17.63 5.02
C ASP A 38 -1.11 -16.55 5.93
N MET A 39 -1.27 -15.33 5.40
CA MET A 39 -1.94 -14.25 6.12
C MET A 39 -3.32 -13.97 5.53
N MET A 40 -4.33 -14.15 6.36
CA MET A 40 -5.72 -13.81 6.05
C MET A 40 -5.98 -12.31 6.10
N PRO A 41 -7.02 -11.77 5.44
CA PRO A 41 -7.32 -10.34 5.49
C PRO A 41 -7.56 -9.78 6.89
N GLY A 42 -8.06 -10.58 7.83
CA GLY A 42 -8.16 -10.19 9.24
C GLY A 42 -6.80 -10.04 9.94
N GLN A 43 -5.75 -10.64 9.40
CA GLN A 43 -4.38 -10.63 9.92
C GLN A 43 -3.51 -9.60 9.19
N TRP A 44 -4.02 -8.95 8.15
CA TRP A 44 -3.35 -7.89 7.41
C TRP A 44 -3.28 -6.60 8.26
N GLN A 45 -2.34 -6.55 9.20
CA GLN A 45 -2.10 -5.36 10.03
C GLN A 45 -1.14 -4.34 9.39
N GLU A 46 -0.55 -4.67 8.23
CA GLU A 46 0.30 -3.73 7.50
C GLU A 46 -0.55 -2.64 6.82
N ALA A 47 -0.11 -1.39 6.97
CA ALA A 47 -0.74 -0.26 6.30
C ALA A 47 -0.65 -0.42 4.77
N GLY A 48 -1.80 -0.47 4.11
CA GLY A 48 -1.90 -0.64 2.65
C GLY A 48 -2.65 -1.90 2.21
N ASN A 49 -2.87 -2.86 3.10
CA ASN A 49 -3.69 -4.02 2.80
C ASN A 49 -5.20 -3.70 2.90
N PRO A 50 -6.05 -4.27 2.02
CA PRO A 50 -7.48 -3.98 2.03
C PRO A 50 -8.16 -4.58 3.27
N THR A 51 -8.99 -3.77 3.91
CA THR A 51 -9.83 -4.21 5.03
C THR A 51 -10.90 -5.21 4.56
N PRO A 52 -11.44 -6.06 5.46
CA PRO A 52 -12.56 -6.93 5.12
C PRO A 52 -13.78 -6.18 4.57
N TYR A 53 -14.01 -4.94 5.00
CA TYR A 53 -15.06 -4.08 4.47
C TYR A 53 -14.80 -3.68 3.01
N GLU A 54 -13.57 -3.29 2.69
CA GLU A 54 -13.16 -2.95 1.32
C GLU A 54 -13.25 -4.15 0.39
N LEU A 55 -12.85 -5.35 0.85
CA LEU A 55 -13.03 -6.59 0.09
C LEU A 55 -14.50 -6.88 -0.20
N ARG A 56 -15.38 -6.81 0.81
CA ARG A 56 -16.83 -7.01 0.64
C ARG A 56 -17.44 -5.99 -0.32
N THR A 57 -17.03 -4.73 -0.21
CA THR A 57 -17.50 -3.65 -1.10
C THR A 57 -17.04 -3.88 -2.54
N THR A 58 -15.80 -4.32 -2.73
CA THR A 58 -15.24 -4.65 -4.04
C THR A 58 -15.99 -5.84 -4.67
N ILE A 59 -16.30 -6.87 -3.89
CA ILE A 59 -17.10 -8.01 -4.34
C ILE A 59 -18.51 -7.59 -4.75
N ALA A 60 -19.18 -6.75 -3.95
CA ALA A 60 -20.50 -6.23 -4.29
C ALA A 60 -20.46 -5.43 -5.61
N THR A 61 -19.40 -4.67 -5.82
CA THR A 61 -19.16 -3.90 -7.05
C THR A 61 -18.92 -4.83 -8.25
N CYS A 62 -18.12 -5.88 -8.09
CA CYS A 62 -17.89 -6.90 -9.11
C CYS A 62 -19.20 -7.55 -9.57
N LYS A 63 -20.06 -7.96 -8.62
CA LYS A 63 -21.39 -8.52 -8.92
C LYS A 63 -22.27 -7.55 -9.71
N ARG A 64 -22.28 -6.27 -9.32
CA ARG A 64 -23.04 -5.24 -10.06
C ARG A 64 -22.56 -5.11 -11.50
N PHE A 65 -21.25 -5.04 -11.73
CA PHE A 65 -20.71 -4.97 -13.09
C PHE A 65 -20.98 -6.23 -13.91
N TRP A 66 -20.95 -7.40 -13.29
CA TRP A 66 -21.32 -8.63 -13.97
C TRP A 66 -22.77 -8.58 -14.45
N HIS A 67 -23.71 -8.16 -13.59
CA HIS A 67 -25.11 -7.99 -13.99
C HIS A 67 -25.29 -6.96 -15.09
N MET A 68 -24.56 -5.84 -15.05
CA MET A 68 -24.60 -4.84 -16.11
C MET A 68 -24.11 -5.40 -17.45
N ASN A 69 -23.02 -6.16 -17.47
CA ASN A 69 -22.52 -6.79 -18.70
C ASN A 69 -23.51 -7.84 -19.23
N GLN A 70 -24.14 -8.62 -18.35
CA GLN A 70 -25.20 -9.56 -18.74
C GLN A 70 -26.41 -8.87 -19.37
N GLN A 71 -26.77 -7.67 -18.90
CA GLN A 71 -27.82 -6.85 -19.51
C GLN A 71 -27.36 -6.26 -20.84
N ALA A 72 -26.11 -5.80 -20.93
CA ALA A 72 -25.53 -5.23 -22.14
C ALA A 72 -25.53 -6.23 -23.31
N LEU A 73 -25.32 -7.53 -23.05
CA LEU A 73 -25.40 -8.59 -24.08
C LEU A 73 -26.75 -8.67 -24.81
N LYS A 74 -27.82 -8.08 -24.26
CA LYS A 74 -29.14 -8.03 -24.89
C LYS A 74 -29.31 -6.84 -25.84
N HIS A 75 -28.38 -5.89 -25.82
CA HIS A 75 -28.44 -4.70 -26.65
C HIS A 75 -27.93 -5.00 -28.07
N PRO A 76 -28.62 -4.56 -29.14
CA PRO A 76 -28.22 -4.85 -30.52
C PRO A 76 -26.84 -4.28 -30.89
N ASP A 77 -26.48 -3.12 -30.34
CA ASP A 77 -25.17 -2.48 -30.59
C ASP A 77 -24.05 -2.94 -29.65
N CYS A 78 -24.26 -4.02 -28.88
CA CYS A 78 -23.26 -4.54 -27.95
C CYS A 78 -22.12 -5.24 -28.69
N ASP A 79 -20.87 -4.86 -28.37
CA ASP A 79 -19.71 -5.66 -28.71
C ASP A 79 -19.69 -6.93 -27.85
N GLN A 80 -20.26 -8.00 -28.42
CA GLN A 80 -20.39 -9.27 -27.71
C GLN A 80 -19.04 -9.89 -27.33
N ALA A 81 -17.98 -9.69 -28.13
CA ALA A 81 -16.69 -10.30 -27.85
C ALA A 81 -16.09 -9.67 -26.58
N VAL A 82 -16.06 -8.34 -26.54
CA VAL A 82 -15.54 -7.58 -25.40
C VAL A 82 -16.40 -7.80 -24.15
N THR A 83 -17.72 -7.75 -24.28
CA THR A 83 -18.61 -7.94 -23.13
C THR A 83 -18.51 -9.35 -22.54
N ARG A 84 -18.36 -10.40 -23.36
CA ARG A 84 -18.13 -11.76 -22.88
C ARG A 84 -16.77 -11.92 -22.21
N GLU A 85 -15.74 -11.27 -22.72
CA GLU A 85 -14.42 -11.27 -22.08
C GLU A 85 -14.47 -10.57 -20.71
N ASN A 86 -15.15 -9.43 -20.62
CA ASN A 86 -15.36 -8.72 -19.37
C ASN A 86 -16.08 -9.58 -18.33
N ILE A 87 -17.13 -10.32 -18.74
CA ILE A 87 -17.84 -11.25 -17.86
C ILE A 87 -16.88 -12.30 -17.29
N LYS A 88 -16.06 -12.95 -18.13
CA LYS A 88 -15.08 -13.94 -17.68
C LYS A 88 -14.05 -13.36 -16.72
N ARG A 89 -13.56 -12.15 -17.00
CA ARG A 89 -12.62 -11.45 -16.11
C ARG A 89 -13.24 -11.13 -14.75
N LEU A 90 -14.50 -10.69 -14.73
CA LEU A 90 -15.25 -10.42 -13.50
C LEU A 90 -15.50 -11.70 -12.69
N GLU A 91 -15.82 -12.81 -13.36
CA GLU A 91 -15.98 -14.12 -12.71
C GLU A 91 -14.67 -14.60 -12.05
N CYS A 92 -13.55 -14.50 -12.77
CA CYS A 92 -12.24 -14.83 -12.22
C CYS A 92 -11.89 -13.92 -11.03
N LEU A 93 -12.10 -12.60 -11.17
CA LEU A 93 -11.87 -11.64 -10.09
C LEU A 93 -12.75 -11.96 -8.87
N TYR A 94 -14.02 -12.33 -9.06
CA TYR A 94 -14.91 -12.70 -7.97
C TYR A 94 -14.41 -13.91 -7.20
N ILE A 95 -13.98 -14.97 -7.89
CA ILE A 95 -13.44 -16.17 -7.24
C ILE A 95 -12.22 -15.79 -6.39
N ASN A 96 -11.24 -15.10 -6.98
CA ASN A 96 -10.03 -14.68 -6.27
C ASN A 96 -10.36 -13.80 -5.05
N LEU A 97 -11.34 -12.89 -5.17
CA LEU A 97 -11.76 -12.05 -4.05
C LEU A 97 -12.50 -12.83 -2.95
N MET A 98 -13.26 -13.86 -3.32
CA MET A 98 -13.95 -14.72 -2.36
C MET A 98 -12.97 -15.64 -1.60
N ASP A 99 -11.88 -16.08 -2.22
CA ASP A 99 -10.84 -16.87 -1.55
C ASP A 99 -10.22 -16.11 -0.36
N TYR A 100 -10.16 -14.78 -0.45
CA TYR A 100 -9.73 -13.95 0.68
C TYR A 100 -10.78 -13.85 1.81
N LEU A 101 -12.07 -14.09 1.53
CA LEU A 101 -13.15 -13.95 2.53
C LEU A 101 -13.65 -15.27 3.12
N VAL A 102 -13.43 -16.40 2.46
CA VAL A 102 -13.96 -17.70 2.86
C VAL A 102 -12.84 -18.48 3.58
N GLU A 103 -13.05 -18.68 4.88
CA GLU A 103 -12.33 -19.63 5.75
C GLU A 103 -12.67 -21.08 5.40
#